data_AF-A0A817SGZ9-F1
#
_entry.id   AF-A0A817SGZ9-F1
#
_cell.length_a   1.000
_cell.length_b   1.000
_cell.length_c   1.000
_cell.angle_alpha   90.00
_cell.angle_beta   90.00
_cell.angle_gamma   90.00
#
_symmetry.space_group_name_H-M   'P 1'
#
loop_
_entity.id
_entity.type
_entity.pdbx_description
1 polymer ?
#
loop_
_entity_poly.entity_id
_entity_poly.type
_entity_poly.pdbx_seq_one_letter_code
_entity_poly.pdbx_strand_id
1 'polypeptide(L)'
;TLPQTIEKNLQFHELTFNSDKKSSSKTIPYLIDVLRKRMRKENGREIFLEKTRRYYTGNSSILEMIAEFERTYNSQNAVWWYTRDTFLYRLLNKALRAQNVDMMTSLHFFIVDLNNQISLNYKGENPRTHIEQYYRGQIMPLEEIHKLQKLGSLYGPVTLNSFFSTTINYQTALIFAGSGFYEKDDELQSVVFSIKLLPSTFNSMEKEYAGFFI
;
A
#
# COMPACT_ATOMS: atom_id res chain seq x y z
N THR A 1 -3.02 28.62 -3.73
CA THR A 1 -3.73 28.47 -5.02
C THR A 1 -2.67 28.10 -6.05
N LEU A 2 -2.70 26.88 -6.61
CA LEU A 2 -1.78 26.56 -7.70
C LEU A 2 -2.17 27.37 -8.96
N PRO A 3 -1.22 27.85 -9.77
CA PRO A 3 -1.53 28.60 -10.99
C PRO A 3 -2.28 27.71 -11.99
N GLN A 4 -3.37 28.23 -12.57
CA GLN A 4 -4.21 27.60 -13.62
C GLN A 4 -3.43 27.11 -14.85
N THR A 5 -2.15 27.47 -14.98
CA THR A 5 -1.27 27.09 -16.08
C THR A 5 -0.73 25.65 -15.95
N ILE A 6 -0.69 25.05 -14.75
CA ILE A 6 -0.15 23.69 -14.54
C ILE A 6 -1.16 22.60 -14.92
N GLU A 7 -2.46 22.89 -14.88
CA GLU A 7 -3.53 21.94 -15.24
C GLU A 7 -3.50 21.51 -16.72
N LYS A 8 -2.90 22.31 -17.61
CA LYS A 8 -3.02 22.09 -19.07
C LYS A 8 -2.11 21.00 -19.65
N ASN A 9 -1.17 20.43 -18.89
CA ASN A 9 -0.20 19.46 -19.42
C ASN A 9 -0.11 18.12 -18.67
N LEU A 10 -0.99 17.88 -17.69
CA LEU A 10 -1.02 16.67 -16.89
C LEU A 10 -2.16 15.75 -17.34
N GLN A 11 -1.83 14.62 -17.98
CA GLN A 11 -2.81 13.56 -18.25
C GLN A 11 -2.88 12.63 -17.03
N PHE A 12 -3.85 12.88 -16.16
CA PHE A 12 -4.18 11.94 -15.10
C PHE A 12 -5.08 10.83 -15.65
N HIS A 13 -4.66 9.59 -15.47
CA HIS A 13 -5.48 8.43 -15.81
C HIS A 13 -6.33 8.06 -14.60
N GLU A 14 -7.65 8.29 -14.68
CA GLU A 14 -8.59 7.83 -13.66
C GLU A 14 -8.91 6.35 -13.91
N LEU A 15 -8.52 5.50 -12.95
CA LEU A 15 -8.90 4.09 -12.94
C LEU A 15 -9.94 3.88 -11.84
N THR A 16 -11.17 3.53 -12.26
CA THR A 16 -12.26 3.19 -11.36
C THR A 16 -12.27 1.69 -11.09
N PHE A 17 -12.09 1.31 -9.83
CA PHE A 17 -12.30 -0.07 -9.41
C PHE A 17 -13.69 -0.23 -8.80
N ASN A 18 -14.45 -1.18 -9.32
CA ASN A 18 -15.77 -1.56 -8.78
C ASN A 18 -15.64 -2.90 -8.05
N SER A 19 -15.95 -2.94 -6.76
CA SER A 19 -15.77 -4.11 -5.88
C SER A 19 -16.84 -5.20 -6.06
N ASP A 20 -17.84 -4.97 -6.90
CA ASP A 20 -19.07 -5.80 -7.03
C ASP A 20 -18.88 -7.21 -7.61
N LYS A 21 -17.65 -7.68 -7.85
CA LYS A 21 -17.42 -9.07 -8.28
C LYS A 21 -16.44 -9.73 -7.33
N LYS A 22 -16.84 -10.88 -6.78
CA LYS A 22 -16.00 -11.76 -5.95
C LYS A 22 -14.67 -12.03 -6.67
N SER A 23 -13.64 -11.27 -6.31
CA SER A 23 -12.27 -11.66 -6.59
C SER A 23 -11.90 -12.76 -5.61
N SER A 24 -11.63 -13.95 -6.14
CA SER A 24 -11.22 -15.14 -5.39
C SER A 24 -9.77 -15.09 -4.89
N SER A 25 -9.09 -13.95 -5.00
CA SER A 25 -7.66 -13.86 -4.73
C SER A 25 -7.37 -13.78 -3.23
N LYS A 26 -7.12 -14.96 -2.64
CA LYS A 26 -6.76 -15.17 -1.23
C LYS A 26 -5.30 -14.81 -0.88
N THR A 27 -4.58 -14.06 -1.72
CA THR A 27 -3.11 -14.02 -1.70
C THR A 27 -2.52 -13.42 -0.42
N ILE A 28 -3.02 -12.26 0.03
CA ILE A 28 -2.47 -11.59 1.23
C ILE A 28 -2.98 -12.21 2.53
N PRO A 29 -4.28 -12.51 2.73
CA PRO A 29 -4.73 -13.21 3.94
C PRO A 29 -4.04 -14.56 4.12
N TYR A 30 -3.88 -15.34 3.04
CA TYR A 30 -3.15 -16.61 3.08
C TYR A 30 -1.67 -16.41 3.42
N LEU A 31 -1.00 -15.43 2.81
CA LEU A 31 0.37 -15.06 3.15
C LEU A 31 0.49 -14.73 4.64
N ILE A 32 -0.40 -13.89 5.18
CA ILE A 32 -0.41 -13.51 6.59
C ILE A 32 -0.55 -14.75 7.48
N ASP A 33 -1.44 -15.68 7.13
CA ASP A 33 -1.61 -16.93 7.87
C ASP A 33 -0.37 -17.83 7.81
N VAL A 34 0.31 -17.90 6.66
CA VAL A 34 1.59 -18.63 6.53
C VAL A 34 2.68 -17.96 7.38
N LEU A 35 2.81 -16.64 7.30
CA LEU A 35 3.77 -15.87 8.09
C LEU A 35 3.51 -16.02 9.59
N ARG A 36 2.25 -15.98 10.03
CA ARG A 36 1.83 -16.20 11.43
C ARG A 36 2.27 -17.58 11.95
N LYS A 37 2.12 -18.63 11.15
CA LYS A 37 2.53 -20.00 11.52
C LYS A 37 4.05 -20.14 11.66
N ARG A 38 4.83 -19.34 10.91
CA ARG A 38 6.29 -19.33 10.95
C ARG A 38 6.87 -18.58 12.17
N MET A 39 6.09 -17.68 12.80
CA MET A 39 6.53 -16.75 13.87
C MET A 39 7.03 -17.37 15.19
N ARG A 40 6.99 -18.70 15.38
CA ARG A 40 7.40 -19.29 16.67
C ARG A 40 8.91 -19.52 16.83
N LYS A 41 9.77 -19.20 15.86
CA LYS A 41 11.17 -19.68 15.86
C LYS A 41 12.31 -18.73 15.45
N GLU A 42 12.09 -17.53 14.91
CA GLU A 42 13.16 -16.77 14.23
C GLU A 42 13.36 -15.33 14.75
N ASN A 43 14.62 -14.89 14.88
CA ASN A 43 15.07 -13.51 15.17
C ASN A 43 14.87 -12.57 13.95
N GLY A 44 13.66 -12.57 13.37
CA GLY A 44 13.39 -11.92 12.08
C GLY A 44 13.63 -10.41 12.10
N ARG A 45 13.37 -9.76 13.23
CA ARG A 45 13.59 -8.31 13.41
C ARG A 45 15.06 -7.94 13.31
N GLU A 46 15.93 -8.65 14.03
CA GLU A 46 17.37 -8.41 14.05
C GLU A 46 17.98 -8.65 12.67
N ILE A 47 17.61 -9.76 12.02
CA ILE A 47 18.05 -10.09 10.66
C ILE A 47 17.60 -9.02 9.66
N PHE A 48 16.36 -8.55 9.77
CA PHE A 48 15.83 -7.48 8.93
C PHE A 48 16.62 -6.18 9.10
N LEU A 49 16.86 -5.75 10.35
CA LEU A 49 17.58 -4.51 10.63
C LEU A 49 19.02 -4.57 10.12
N GLU A 50 19.70 -5.71 10.32
CA GLU A 50 21.05 -5.92 9.82
C GLU A 50 21.11 -5.83 8.29
N LYS A 51 20.25 -6.57 7.58
CA LYS A 51 20.18 -6.53 6.11
C LYS A 51 19.85 -5.13 5.60
N THR A 52 18.93 -4.45 6.26
CA THR A 52 18.47 -3.11 5.85
C THR A 52 19.57 -2.06 6.03
N ARG A 53 20.33 -2.10 7.14
CA ARG A 53 21.50 -1.23 7.32
C ARG A 53 22.54 -1.42 6.24
N ARG A 54 22.86 -2.68 5.89
CA ARG A 54 23.79 -2.99 4.80
C ARG A 54 23.30 -2.43 3.47
N TYR A 55 22.01 -2.60 3.15
CA TYR A 55 21.41 -2.11 1.91
C TYR A 55 21.47 -0.57 1.78
N TYR A 56 21.33 0.16 2.89
CA TYR A 56 21.37 1.62 2.93
C TYR A 56 22.73 2.19 3.39
N THR A 57 23.81 1.42 3.24
CA THR A 57 25.16 1.89 3.58
C THR A 57 25.47 3.18 2.81
N GLY A 58 25.94 4.21 3.53
CA GLY A 58 26.24 5.53 2.96
C GLY A 58 25.05 6.49 2.89
N ASN A 59 23.82 6.06 3.20
CA ASN A 59 22.66 6.95 3.33
C ASN A 59 22.38 7.26 4.80
N SER A 60 23.05 8.30 5.34
CA SER A 60 22.96 8.69 6.75
C SER A 60 21.52 8.95 7.20
N SER A 61 20.73 9.63 6.38
CA SER A 61 19.32 9.94 6.69
C SER A 61 18.48 8.67 6.91
N ILE A 62 18.60 7.68 6.04
CA ILE A 62 17.87 6.41 6.20
C ILE A 62 18.42 5.60 7.38
N LEU A 63 19.74 5.61 7.61
CA LEU A 63 20.36 4.94 8.75
C LEU A 63 19.87 5.49 10.10
N GLU A 64 19.65 6.80 10.20
CA GLU A 64 19.03 7.44 11.36
C GLU A 64 17.58 6.97 11.57
N MET A 65 16.77 6.89 10.50
CA MET A 65 15.41 6.35 10.59
C MET A 65 15.41 4.88 11.03
N ILE A 66 16.37 4.08 10.58
CA ILE A 66 16.51 2.67 11.00
C ILE A 66 16.85 2.59 12.49
N ALA A 67 17.75 3.45 12.98
CA ALA A 67 18.09 3.51 14.42
C ALA A 67 16.90 3.97 15.27
N GLU A 68 16.12 4.95 14.79
CA GLU A 68 14.88 5.36 15.43
C GLU A 68 13.89 4.20 15.51
N PHE A 69 13.67 3.51 14.40
CA PHE A 69 12.79 2.34 14.32
C PHE A 69 13.21 1.23 15.29
N GLU A 70 14.50 0.89 15.36
CA GLU A 70 14.99 -0.12 16.30
C GLU A 70 14.68 0.25 17.76
N ARG A 71 14.80 1.53 18.11
CA ARG A 71 14.60 2.02 19.48
C ARG A 71 13.13 2.18 19.87
N THR A 72 12.26 2.60 18.95
CA THR A 72 10.89 3.06 19.30
C THR A 72 9.76 2.24 18.69
N TYR A 73 10.06 1.32 17.75
CA TYR A 73 9.04 0.43 17.18
C TYR A 73 8.47 -0.54 18.23
N ASN A 74 7.15 -0.68 18.22
CA ASN A 74 6.41 -1.74 18.89
C ASN A 74 5.16 -2.11 18.06
N SER A 75 4.53 -3.24 18.36
CA SER A 75 3.39 -3.73 17.56
C SER A 75 2.16 -2.80 17.62
N GLN A 76 2.06 -1.89 18.59
CA GLN A 76 0.96 -0.92 18.72
C GLN A 76 1.17 0.34 17.86
N ASN A 77 2.34 0.54 17.23
CA ASN A 77 2.60 1.68 16.35
C ASN A 77 2.98 1.29 14.91
N ALA A 78 2.66 0.07 14.49
CA ALA A 78 2.96 -0.46 13.16
C ALA A 78 2.34 0.36 12.01
N VAL A 79 1.06 0.76 12.12
CA VAL A 79 0.38 1.62 11.15
C VAL A 79 1.06 2.97 11.05
N TRP A 80 1.43 3.59 12.17
CA TRP A 80 2.12 4.87 12.18
C TRP A 80 3.46 4.81 11.43
N TRP A 81 4.25 3.76 11.70
CA TRP A 81 5.51 3.51 10.98
C TRP A 81 5.31 3.20 9.50
N TYR A 82 4.22 2.54 9.14
CA TYR A 82 3.86 2.27 7.76
C TYR A 82 3.44 3.53 7.00
N THR A 83 2.70 4.45 7.63
CA THR A 83 2.18 5.65 6.97
C THR A 83 3.16 6.82 6.95
N ARG A 84 4.18 6.81 7.82
CA ARG A 84 5.24 7.82 7.82
C ARG A 84 6.15 7.61 6.61
N ASP A 85 6.62 8.71 6.00
CA ASP A 85 7.60 8.64 4.91
C ASP A 85 8.96 8.15 5.44
N THR A 86 9.11 6.84 5.48
CA THR A 86 10.29 6.13 5.98
C THR A 86 10.69 5.02 5.01
N PHE A 87 11.84 4.41 5.29
CA PHE A 87 12.32 3.22 4.56
C PHE A 87 11.32 2.05 4.59
N LEU A 88 10.51 1.94 5.64
CA LEU A 88 9.72 0.76 5.94
C LEU A 88 8.54 0.56 4.97
N TYR A 89 7.77 1.63 4.72
CA TYR A 89 6.73 1.65 3.68
C TYR A 89 7.28 1.22 2.31
N ARG A 90 8.42 1.79 1.94
CA ARG A 90 9.05 1.57 0.63
C ARG A 90 9.55 0.15 0.48
N LEU A 91 10.24 -0.38 1.50
CA LEU A 91 10.74 -1.76 1.50
C LEU A 91 9.61 -2.78 1.49
N LEU A 92 8.59 -2.60 2.34
CA LEU A 92 7.47 -3.53 2.40
C LEU A 92 6.72 -3.60 1.06
N ASN A 93 6.33 -2.46 0.51
CA ASN A 93 5.63 -2.43 -0.77
C ASN A 93 6.51 -2.88 -1.95
N LYS A 94 7.83 -2.67 -1.89
CA LYS A 94 8.76 -3.24 -2.88
C LYS A 94 8.80 -4.77 -2.78
N ALA A 95 8.90 -5.30 -1.57
CA ALA A 95 8.95 -6.75 -1.32
C ALA A 95 7.68 -7.44 -1.81
N LEU A 96 6.52 -6.87 -1.49
CA LEU A 96 5.22 -7.39 -1.88
C LEU A 96 5.02 -7.34 -3.41
N ARG A 97 5.33 -6.21 -4.06
CA ARG A 97 5.24 -6.06 -5.53
C ARG A 97 6.15 -7.03 -6.29
N ALA A 98 7.38 -7.22 -5.80
CA ALA A 98 8.35 -8.12 -6.40
C ALA A 98 8.16 -9.59 -5.99
N GLN A 99 7.18 -9.91 -5.14
CA GLN A 99 6.99 -11.23 -4.52
C GLN A 99 8.30 -11.77 -3.91
N ASN A 100 9.12 -10.90 -3.33
CA ASN A 100 10.40 -11.26 -2.76
C ASN A 100 10.19 -11.97 -1.42
N VAL A 101 10.10 -13.30 -1.47
CA VAL A 101 9.79 -14.16 -0.32
C VAL A 101 10.79 -13.97 0.82
N ASP A 102 12.09 -13.80 0.52
CA ASP A 102 13.13 -13.62 1.55
C ASP A 102 12.94 -12.31 2.30
N MET A 103 12.65 -11.21 1.58
CA MET A 103 12.40 -9.90 2.18
C MET A 103 11.09 -9.92 2.96
N MET A 104 10.02 -10.49 2.39
CA MET A 104 8.73 -10.66 3.08
C MET A 104 8.87 -11.50 4.36
N THR A 105 9.70 -12.54 4.32
CA THR A 105 10.01 -13.37 5.50
C THR A 105 10.77 -12.55 6.54
N SER A 106 11.73 -11.71 6.15
CA SER A 106 12.42 -10.84 7.12
C SER A 106 11.50 -9.77 7.72
N LEU A 107 10.54 -9.27 6.94
CA LEU A 107 9.53 -8.30 7.36
C LEU A 107 8.32 -8.93 8.05
N HIS A 108 8.32 -10.25 8.31
CA HIS A 108 7.12 -10.95 8.76
C HIS A 108 6.52 -10.35 10.06
N PHE A 109 7.38 -9.97 11.01
CA PHE A 109 6.97 -9.40 12.29
C PHE A 109 6.14 -8.13 12.06
N PHE A 110 6.65 -7.25 11.18
CA PHE A 110 6.00 -5.99 10.84
C PHE A 110 4.72 -6.20 10.04
N ILE A 111 4.71 -7.14 9.08
CA ILE A 111 3.52 -7.46 8.28
C ILE A 111 2.38 -7.95 9.19
N VAL A 112 2.69 -8.81 10.15
CA VAL A 112 1.70 -9.35 11.08
C VAL A 112 1.20 -8.27 12.04
N ASP A 113 2.10 -7.48 12.62
CA ASP A 113 1.73 -6.37 13.51
C ASP A 113 0.87 -5.32 12.80
N LEU A 114 1.27 -4.93 11.58
CA LEU A 114 0.53 -4.02 10.72
C LEU A 114 -0.88 -4.55 10.46
N ASN A 115 -1.01 -5.81 10.02
CA ASN A 115 -2.31 -6.40 9.77
C ASN A 115 -3.18 -6.49 11.02
N ASN A 116 -2.59 -6.82 12.17
CA ASN A 116 -3.30 -6.89 13.44
C ASN A 116 -3.83 -5.51 13.85
N GLN A 117 -3.00 -4.47 13.77
CA GLN A 117 -3.40 -3.11 14.12
C GLN A 117 -4.48 -2.57 13.17
N ILE A 118 -4.36 -2.82 11.87
CA ILE A 118 -5.40 -2.43 10.92
C ILE A 118 -6.71 -3.16 11.24
N SER A 119 -6.65 -4.48 11.46
CA SER A 119 -7.83 -5.26 11.83
C SER A 119 -8.50 -4.75 13.11
N LEU A 120 -7.72 -4.28 14.10
CA LEU A 120 -8.25 -3.69 15.32
C LEU A 120 -8.96 -2.36 15.05
N ASN A 121 -8.38 -1.49 14.21
CA ASN A 121 -9.01 -0.23 13.82
C ASN A 121 -10.37 -0.45 13.14
N TYR A 122 -10.49 -1.49 12.30
CA TYR A 122 -11.74 -1.81 11.60
C TYR A 122 -12.77 -2.59 12.43
N LYS A 123 -12.37 -3.31 13.48
CA LYS A 123 -13.29 -4.11 14.30
C LYS A 123 -14.31 -3.27 15.08
N GLY A 124 -14.05 -1.98 15.28
CA GLY A 124 -14.95 -1.05 15.99
C GLY A 124 -15.85 -0.22 15.07
N GLU A 125 -15.70 -0.31 13.74
CA GLU A 125 -16.46 0.52 12.82
C GLU A 125 -17.88 -0.03 12.59
N ASN A 126 -18.86 0.87 12.67
CA ASN A 126 -20.23 0.58 12.26
C ASN A 126 -20.25 0.16 10.79
N PRO A 127 -21.21 -0.69 10.36
CA PRO A 127 -21.39 -0.99 8.96
C PRO A 127 -21.48 0.29 8.12
N ARG A 128 -20.75 0.35 7.00
CA ARG A 128 -20.82 1.49 6.07
C ARG A 128 -22.25 1.60 5.53
N THR A 129 -22.87 2.74 5.76
CA THR A 129 -24.25 3.03 5.34
C THR A 129 -24.33 3.78 4.01
N HIS A 130 -23.20 4.27 3.51
CA HIS A 130 -23.13 5.10 2.31
C HIS A 130 -21.88 4.72 1.49
N ILE A 131 -21.88 5.14 0.22
CA ILE A 131 -20.71 5.00 -0.65
C ILE A 131 -19.65 5.98 -0.16
N GLU A 132 -18.44 5.49 0.09
CA GLU A 132 -17.28 6.29 0.43
C GLU A 132 -16.32 6.34 -0.76
N GLN A 133 -15.78 7.53 -1.04
CA GLN A 133 -14.84 7.76 -2.14
C GLN A 133 -13.45 8.02 -1.58
N TYR A 134 -12.49 7.26 -2.09
CA TYR A 134 -11.09 7.36 -1.77
C TYR A 134 -10.25 7.55 -3.03
N TYR A 135 -9.07 8.08 -2.84
CA TYR A 135 -8.11 8.37 -3.89
C TYR A 135 -6.73 7.83 -3.52
N ARG A 136 -5.96 7.48 -4.53
CA ARG A 136 -4.52 7.16 -4.38
C ARG A 136 -3.77 7.70 -5.57
N GLY A 137 -2.71 8.46 -5.31
CA GLY A 137 -1.75 8.83 -6.33
C GLY A 137 -0.54 7.92 -6.33
N GLN A 138 -0.01 7.64 -7.51
CA GLN A 138 1.33 7.07 -7.67
C GLN A 138 1.89 7.35 -9.06
N ILE A 139 3.17 7.07 -9.23
CA ILE A 139 3.83 7.07 -10.54
C ILE A 139 4.12 5.63 -10.89
N MET A 140 3.86 5.26 -12.14
CA MET A 140 4.04 3.89 -12.62
C MET A 140 4.31 3.84 -14.12
N PRO A 141 4.94 2.75 -14.61
CA PRO A 141 5.20 2.58 -16.03
C PRO A 141 3.91 2.56 -16.87
N LEU A 142 3.95 3.18 -18.04
CA LEU A 142 2.84 3.21 -19.00
C LEU A 142 2.38 1.81 -19.39
N GLU A 143 3.32 0.88 -19.56
CA GLU A 143 3.02 -0.54 -19.81
C GLU A 143 2.19 -1.18 -18.70
N GLU A 144 2.45 -0.83 -17.44
CA GLU A 144 1.72 -1.35 -16.28
C GLU A 144 0.30 -0.77 -16.25
N ILE A 145 0.13 0.50 -16.63
CA ILE A 145 -1.19 1.14 -16.78
C ILE A 145 -2.01 0.42 -17.84
N HIS A 146 -1.44 0.21 -19.04
CA HIS A 146 -2.12 -0.51 -20.11
C HIS A 146 -2.49 -1.93 -19.70
N LYS A 147 -1.60 -2.61 -18.96
CA LYS A 147 -1.88 -3.94 -18.41
C LYS A 147 -3.05 -3.90 -17.42
N LEU A 148 -3.08 -2.93 -16.50
CA LEU A 148 -4.20 -2.78 -15.55
C LEU A 148 -5.53 -2.48 -16.26
N GLN A 149 -5.53 -1.58 -17.24
CA GLN A 149 -6.72 -1.26 -18.04
C GLN A 149 -7.24 -2.47 -18.81
N LYS A 150 -6.34 -3.20 -19.47
CA LYS A 150 -6.68 -4.42 -20.21
C LYS A 150 -7.22 -5.51 -19.29
N LEU A 151 -6.56 -5.74 -18.15
CA LEU A 151 -7.02 -6.73 -17.17
C LEU A 151 -8.38 -6.37 -16.58
N GLY A 152 -8.58 -5.09 -16.23
CA GLY A 152 -9.85 -4.60 -15.72
C GLY A 152 -11.00 -4.76 -16.72
N SER A 153 -10.74 -4.47 -17.99
CA SER A 153 -11.73 -4.60 -19.07
C SER A 153 -12.08 -6.07 -19.39
N LEU A 154 -11.09 -6.97 -19.37
CA LEU A 154 -11.29 -8.37 -19.78
C LEU A 154 -11.75 -9.29 -18.64
N TYR A 155 -11.25 -9.09 -17.43
CA TYR A 155 -11.38 -10.06 -16.34
C TYR A 155 -12.11 -9.50 -15.10
N GLY A 156 -12.46 -8.21 -15.11
CA GLY A 156 -13.17 -7.58 -14.00
C GLY A 156 -12.21 -7.12 -12.89
N PRO A 157 -12.53 -7.35 -11.60
CA PRO A 157 -11.78 -6.76 -10.48
C PRO A 157 -10.29 -7.12 -10.52
N VAL A 158 -9.44 -6.11 -10.35
CA VAL A 158 -8.00 -6.31 -10.21
C VAL A 158 -7.68 -6.56 -8.74
N THR A 159 -6.90 -7.61 -8.47
CA THR A 159 -6.34 -7.83 -7.13
C THR A 159 -5.00 -7.14 -7.01
N LEU A 160 -4.81 -6.45 -5.89
CA LEU A 160 -3.56 -5.76 -5.56
C LEU A 160 -2.75 -6.62 -4.58
N ASN A 161 -1.49 -6.86 -4.89
CA ASN A 161 -0.56 -7.60 -4.04
C ASN A 161 0.21 -6.65 -3.11
N SER A 162 -0.42 -5.60 -2.59
CA SER A 162 0.24 -4.59 -1.73
C SER A 162 -0.77 -3.97 -0.77
N PHE A 163 -0.30 -3.43 0.35
CA PHE A 163 -1.11 -2.53 1.18
C PHE A 163 -1.33 -1.21 0.42
N PHE A 164 -2.57 -0.75 0.31
CA PHE A 164 -2.96 0.40 -0.49
C PHE A 164 -3.25 1.59 0.41
N SER A 165 -2.26 2.45 0.61
CA SER A 165 -2.53 3.74 1.25
C SER A 165 -3.45 4.59 0.37
N THR A 166 -4.50 5.11 0.96
CA THR A 166 -5.52 5.93 0.28
C THR A 166 -5.86 7.16 1.09
N THR A 167 -6.53 8.12 0.46
CA THR A 167 -6.93 9.37 1.09
C THR A 167 -8.29 9.79 0.58
N ILE A 168 -9.12 10.38 1.45
CA ILE A 168 -10.37 11.04 1.03
C ILE A 168 -10.09 12.37 0.29
N ASN A 169 -8.87 12.91 0.42
CA ASN A 169 -8.50 14.19 -0.16
C ASN A 169 -7.80 14.00 -1.52
N TYR A 170 -8.49 14.36 -2.59
CA TYR A 170 -7.95 14.30 -3.95
C TYR A 170 -6.63 15.06 -4.14
N GLN A 171 -6.46 16.21 -3.48
CA GLN A 171 -5.22 16.99 -3.56
C GLN A 171 -4.04 16.23 -2.96
N THR A 172 -4.26 15.51 -1.86
CA THR A 172 -3.25 14.63 -1.28
C THR A 172 -2.87 13.52 -2.27
N ALA A 173 -3.83 12.95 -2.98
CA ALA A 173 -3.55 11.96 -4.02
C ALA A 173 -2.73 12.57 -5.18
N LEU A 174 -3.03 13.78 -5.64
CA LEU A 174 -2.23 14.46 -6.67
C LEU A 174 -0.77 14.66 -6.24
N ILE A 175 -0.53 14.97 -4.97
CA ILE A 175 0.82 15.08 -4.40
C ILE A 175 1.57 13.76 -4.58
N PHE A 176 0.96 12.64 -4.17
CA PHE A 176 1.55 11.30 -4.32
C PHE A 176 1.70 10.85 -5.78
N ALA A 177 0.88 11.36 -6.70
CA ALA A 177 1.04 11.14 -8.14
C ALA A 177 2.16 11.99 -8.77
N GLY A 178 2.88 12.79 -7.96
CA GLY A 178 4.01 13.59 -8.40
C GLY A 178 3.66 15.04 -8.74
N SER A 179 2.39 15.47 -8.65
CA SER A 179 1.91 16.87 -8.79
C SER A 179 2.60 17.74 -9.88
N GLY A 180 3.06 17.13 -10.97
CA GLY A 180 3.78 17.81 -12.06
C GLY A 180 5.24 18.16 -11.79
N PHE A 181 5.84 17.67 -10.69
CA PHE A 181 7.27 17.77 -10.38
C PHE A 181 8.11 16.62 -10.96
N TYR A 182 7.45 15.60 -11.52
CA TYR A 182 8.16 14.59 -12.29
C TYR A 182 8.38 15.09 -13.71
N GLU A 183 9.63 15.03 -14.16
CA GLU A 183 9.95 15.20 -15.57
C GLU A 183 9.18 14.14 -16.36
N LYS A 184 8.50 14.56 -17.44
CA LYS A 184 7.83 13.63 -18.34
C LYS A 184 8.87 12.68 -18.91
N ASP A 185 8.82 11.46 -18.43
CA ASP A 185 9.44 10.30 -19.06
C ASP A 185 8.35 9.64 -19.93
N ASP A 186 8.68 9.27 -21.16
CA ASP A 186 7.74 8.58 -22.04
C ASP A 186 7.33 7.21 -21.45
N GLU A 187 8.14 6.65 -20.56
CA GLU A 187 7.89 5.36 -19.92
C GLU A 187 7.11 5.47 -18.60
N LEU A 188 7.15 6.59 -17.87
CA LEU A 188 6.50 6.75 -16.55
C LEU A 188 5.37 7.78 -16.58
N GLN A 189 4.25 7.45 -15.94
CA GLN A 189 3.07 8.30 -15.90
C GLN A 189 2.55 8.51 -14.48
N SER A 190 2.04 9.72 -14.23
CA SER A 190 1.29 10.09 -13.04
C SER A 190 -0.13 9.52 -13.10
N VAL A 191 -0.51 8.74 -12.10
CA VAL A 191 -1.82 8.07 -12.03
C VAL A 191 -2.53 8.41 -10.73
N VAL A 192 -3.81 8.72 -10.82
CA VAL A 192 -4.70 8.85 -9.66
C VAL A 192 -5.82 7.82 -9.77
N PHE A 193 -5.83 6.88 -8.84
CA PHE A 193 -6.91 5.91 -8.69
C PHE A 193 -8.09 6.53 -7.96
N SER A 194 -9.29 6.23 -8.44
CA SER A 194 -10.57 6.61 -7.84
C SER A 194 -11.26 5.34 -7.36
N ILE A 195 -11.33 5.18 -6.04
CA ILE A 195 -11.75 3.94 -5.38
C ILE A 195 -13.05 4.20 -4.64
N LYS A 196 -14.12 3.53 -5.05
CA LYS A 196 -15.43 3.60 -4.41
C LYS A 196 -15.61 2.39 -3.51
N LEU A 197 -15.80 2.64 -2.22
CA LEU A 197 -16.23 1.62 -1.27
C LEU A 197 -17.75 1.69 -1.16
N LEU A 198 -18.42 0.61 -1.57
CA LEU A 198 -19.87 0.53 -1.50
C LEU A 198 -20.33 0.29 -0.06
N PRO A 199 -21.57 0.67 0.29
CA PRO A 199 -22.18 0.33 1.57
C PRO A 199 -22.06 -1.17 1.80
N SER A 200 -21.63 -1.57 2.99
CA SER A 200 -21.42 -2.98 3.30
C SER A 200 -22.78 -3.68 3.43
N THR A 201 -23.30 -4.20 2.32
CA THR A 201 -24.39 -5.19 2.29
C THR A 201 -23.87 -6.62 2.40
N PHE A 202 -22.55 -6.84 2.46
CA PHE A 202 -21.95 -8.17 2.37
C PHE A 202 -21.00 -8.52 3.54
N ASN A 203 -20.98 -9.84 3.80
CA ASN A 203 -20.41 -10.60 4.91
C ASN A 203 -19.01 -10.20 5.40
N SER A 204 -18.69 -10.68 6.61
CA SER A 204 -17.43 -10.56 7.35
C SER A 204 -16.12 -10.70 6.56
N MET A 205 -16.13 -11.34 5.38
CA MET A 205 -14.97 -11.42 4.49
C MET A 205 -14.58 -10.07 3.87
N GLU A 206 -15.52 -9.18 3.54
CA GLU A 206 -15.19 -7.89 2.93
C GLU A 206 -14.56 -6.89 3.93
N LYS A 207 -14.88 -7.04 5.23
CA LYS A 207 -14.22 -6.27 6.29
C LYS A 207 -12.73 -6.59 6.40
N GLU A 208 -12.32 -7.82 6.07
CA GLU A 208 -10.91 -8.23 6.10
C GLU A 208 -10.12 -7.61 4.93
N TYR A 209 -10.76 -7.35 3.79
CA TYR A 209 -10.14 -6.67 2.65
C TYR A 209 -10.20 -5.14 2.72
N ALA A 210 -11.19 -4.58 3.45
CA ALA A 210 -11.22 -3.14 3.74
C ALA A 210 -9.98 -2.68 4.52
N GLY A 211 -9.38 -3.59 5.31
CA GLY A 211 -8.11 -3.40 6.00
C GLY A 211 -6.88 -3.24 5.12
N PHE A 212 -7.01 -3.29 3.79
CA PHE A 212 -5.89 -2.97 2.89
C PHE A 212 -5.86 -1.51 2.47
N PHE A 213 -6.86 -0.72 2.86
CA PHE A 213 -6.88 0.72 2.72
C PHE A 213 -6.40 1.36 4.02
N ILE A 214 -5.26 2.05 3.98
CA ILE A 214 -4.66 2.74 5.13
C ILE A 214 -4.69 4.23 4.86
#